data_AF-A0A0P7ITI6-F1
#
_entry.id   AF-A0A0P7ITI6-F1
#
_cell.length_a   1.000
_cell.length_b   1.000
_cell.length_c   1.000
_cell.angle_alpha   90.00
_cell.angle_beta   90.00
_cell.angle_gamma   90.00
#
_symmetry.space_group_name_H-M   'P 1'
#
loop_
_entity.id
_entity.type
_entity.pdbx_description
1 polymer ?
#
loop_
_entity_poly.entity_id
_entity_poly.type
_entity_poly.pdbx_seq_one_letter_code
_entity_poly.pdbx_strand_id
1 'polypeptide(L)' 'MSDTKNGLFAKDGWVKKAQNVNGIQIHYVQNIRTGKTIDFKFKD' A
#
# COMPACT_ATOMS: atom_id res chain seq x y z
N MET A 1 -5.41 -7.49 4.94
CA MET A 1 -4.47 -7.50 3.80
C MET A 1 -3.66 -8.78 3.87
N SER A 2 -4.02 -9.75 3.04
CA SER A 2 -3.35 -11.05 2.99
C SER A 2 -3.04 -11.31 1.54
N ASP A 3 -2.07 -10.57 0.99
CA ASP A 3 -1.56 -10.86 -0.34
C ASP A 3 -0.57 -12.02 -0.21
N THR A 4 -1.14 -13.22 -0.20
CA THR A 4 -0.40 -14.49 -0.05
C THR A 4 0.56 -14.75 -1.21
N LYS A 5 0.39 -14.06 -2.34
CA LYS A 5 1.26 -14.18 -3.52
C LYS A 5 2.54 -13.36 -3.40
N ASN A 6 2.48 -12.17 -2.79
CA ASN A 6 3.63 -11.26 -2.68
C ASN A 6 4.22 -11.17 -1.26
N GLY A 7 3.74 -11.97 -0.30
CA GLY A 7 4.25 -11.96 1.08
C GLY A 7 3.88 -10.70 1.89
N LEU A 8 2.87 -9.95 1.46
CA LEU A 8 2.47 -8.69 2.08
C LEU A 8 1.39 -8.94 3.14
N PHE A 9 1.80 -9.62 4.20
CA PHE A 9 0.89 -9.98 5.28
C PHE A 9 0.65 -8.81 6.24
N ALA A 10 -0.61 -8.65 6.68
CA ALA A 10 -0.96 -7.69 7.72
C ALA A 10 -0.20 -7.91 9.03
N LYS A 11 0.09 -9.18 9.39
CA LYS A 11 0.87 -9.53 10.59
C LYS A 11 2.30 -8.96 10.58
N ASP A 12 2.84 -8.70 9.38
CA ASP A 12 4.18 -8.15 9.17
C ASP A 12 4.15 -6.62 9.02
N GLY A 13 2.97 -6.01 9.15
CA GLY A 13 2.76 -4.57 9.12
C GLY A 13 2.36 -4.00 7.75
N TRP A 14 2.13 -4.83 6.74
CA TRP A 14 1.74 -4.35 5.42
C TRP A 14 0.25 -3.99 5.33
N VAL A 15 -0.04 -2.77 4.89
CA VAL A 15 -1.39 -2.22 4.73
C VAL A 15 -1.57 -1.56 3.36
N LYS A 16 -2.74 -1.76 2.74
CA LYS A 16 -3.15 -1.00 1.55
C LYS A 16 -3.61 0.38 1.99
N LYS A 17 -3.16 1.40 1.29
CA LYS A 17 -3.50 2.80 1.48
C LYS A 17 -4.02 3.35 0.16
N ALA A 18 -4.96 4.28 0.25
CA ALA A 18 -5.38 5.10 -0.86
C ALA A 18 -5.39 6.55 -0.38
N GLN A 19 -4.88 7.47 -1.19
CA GLN A 19 -4.93 8.90 -0.92
C GLN A 19 -5.22 9.66 -2.21
N ASN A 20 -5.92 10.79 -2.10
CA ASN A 20 -6.06 11.72 -3.21
C ASN A 20 -5.06 12.85 -3.04
N VAL A 21 -4.28 13.12 -4.08
CA VAL A 21 -3.32 14.23 -4.13
C VAL A 21 -3.58 15.00 -5.41
N ASN A 22 -4.00 16.26 -5.29
CA ASN A 22 -4.27 17.15 -6.43
C ASN A 22 -5.22 16.54 -7.48
N GLY A 23 -6.25 15.81 -7.04
CA GLY A 23 -7.20 15.15 -7.93
C GLY A 23 -6.82 13.71 -8.27
N ILE A 24 -5.54 13.34 -8.21
CA ILE A 24 -5.07 12.00 -8.58
C ILE A 24 -5.24 11.05 -7.38
N GLN A 25 -5.93 9.93 -7.60
CA GLN A 25 -6.06 8.88 -6.59
C GLN A 25 -4.87 7.93 -6.65
N ILE A 26 -4.11 7.86 -5.57
CA ILE A 26 -2.91 7.04 -5.43
C ILE A 26 -3.21 5.89 -4.49
N HIS A 27 -3.13 4.66 -5.01
CA HIS A 27 -3.19 3.42 -4.23
C HIS A 27 -1.76 2.91 -4.02
N TYR A 28 -1.41 2.50 -2.80
CA TYR A 28 -0.09 1.96 -2.49
C TYR A 28 -0.15 0.98 -1.31
N VAL A 29 0.90 0.18 -1.13
CA VAL A 29 1.06 -0.69 0.04
C VAL A 29 2.20 -0.16 0.90
N GLN A 30 1.92 0.13 2.17
CA GLN A 30 2.89 0.62 3.13
C GLN A 30 3.10 -0.41 4.25
N ASN A 31 4.33 -0.62 4.68
CA ASN A 31 4.65 -1.30 5.91
C ASN A 31 4.73 -0.28 7.05
N ILE A 32 3.77 -0.31 7.99
CA ILE A 32 3.71 0.67 9.08
C ILE A 32 4.81 0.46 10.15
N ARG A 33 5.47 -0.70 10.18
CA ARG A 33 6.56 -0.97 11.13
C ARG A 33 7.90 -0.44 10.62
N THR A 34 8.15 -0.56 9.32
CA THR A 34 9.43 -0.17 8.70
C THR A 34 9.37 1.14 7.92
N GLY A 35 8.17 1.67 7.67
CA GLY A 35 7.94 2.84 6.82
C GLY A 35 8.07 2.58 5.32
N LYS A 36 8.47 1.37 4.90
CA LYS A 36 8.65 1.04 3.47
C LYS A 36 7.33 1.08 2.71
N THR A 37 7.38 1.59 1.48
CA THR A 37 6.21 1.70 0.60
C THR A 37 6.49 1.09 -0.76
N ILE A 38 5.56 0.29 -1.28
CA ILE A 38 5.65 -0.44 -2.53
C ILE A 38 4.28 -0.48 -3.25
N ASP A 39 4.25 -1.02 -4.48
CA ASP A 39 3.04 -1.27 -5.28
C ASP A 39 2.16 -0.02 -5.50
N PHE A 40 2.74 1.02 -6.10
CA PHE A 40 2.03 2.26 -6.42
C PHE A 40 1.16 2.09 -7.67
N LYS A 41 -0.10 2.53 -7.58
CA LYS A 41 -1.05 2.61 -8.69
C LYS A 41 -1.72 3.96 -8.68
N PHE A 42 -1.63 4.66 -9.79
CA PHE A 42 -2.22 5.98 -9.99
C PHE A 42 -3.50 5.82 -10.80
N LYS A 43 -4.57 6.48 -10.36
CA LYS A 43 -5.84 6.58 -11.07
C LYS A 43 -6.22 8.06 -11.17
N ASP A 44 -6.76 8.42 -12.33
CA ASP A 44 -7.48 9.67 -12.56
C ASP A 44 -8.93 9.53 -12.06
#